data_AF-A0A3P8MF04-F1
#
_entry.id   AF-A0A3P8MF04-F1
#
_cell.length_a   1.000
_cell.length_b   1.000
_cell.length_c   1.000
_cell.angle_alpha   90.00
_cell.angle_beta   90.00
_cell.angle_gamma   90.00
#
_symmetry.space_group_name_H-M   'P 1'
#
loop_
_entity.id
_entity.type
_entity.pdbx_description
1 polymer ?
#
loop_
_entity_poly.entity_id
_entity_poly.type
_entity_poly.pdbx_seq_one_letter_code
_entity_poly.pdbx_strand_id
1 'polypeptide(L)'
;MIGSVILYFNNSMTYSNILAIFGICISVIIVGIFGILALKSFLSTQAIVKKSFNSFIDEIISHNAIGVLIFDSEGQILWTSKFIKNRFGRKWVGSKLVDFFKKFNIDFDSNNISFEFSFKDFSYTVNIWPFENCLSIKDNTLEQRTLQLYEDELTVLGEIEIDNYQLYQSILSEEQLYNVTKEVVCCFRWLSMWL
;
A
#
# COMPACT_ATOMS: atom_id res chain seq x y z
N MET A 1 -18.88 55.54 -71.60
CA MET A 1 -19.62 54.43 -70.96
C MET A 1 -18.76 53.22 -70.59
N ILE A 2 -17.71 52.88 -71.36
CA ILE A 2 -16.87 51.69 -71.09
C ILE A 2 -15.90 51.91 -69.90
N GLY A 3 -15.30 53.10 -69.78
CA GLY A 3 -14.38 53.41 -68.68
C GLY A 3 -15.01 53.44 -67.28
N SER A 4 -16.30 53.82 -67.18
CA SER A 4 -17.04 53.84 -65.91
C SER A 4 -17.40 52.44 -65.41
N VAL A 5 -17.64 51.48 -66.32
CA VAL A 5 -17.91 50.08 -65.96
C VAL A 5 -16.62 49.39 -65.48
N ILE A 6 -15.48 49.66 -66.13
CA ILE A 6 -14.18 49.07 -65.73
C ILE A 6 -13.72 49.58 -64.37
N LEU A 7 -13.90 50.87 -64.07
CA LEU A 7 -13.57 51.43 -62.75
C LEU A 7 -14.47 50.88 -61.63
N TYR A 8 -15.76 50.65 -61.91
CA TYR A 8 -16.68 50.06 -60.94
C TYR A 8 -16.34 48.59 -60.62
N PHE A 9 -15.96 47.81 -61.64
CA PHE A 9 -15.51 46.42 -61.47
C PHE A 9 -14.17 46.31 -60.72
N ASN A 10 -13.24 47.23 -60.94
CA ASN A 10 -11.97 47.21 -60.22
C ASN A 10 -12.16 47.57 -58.73
N ASN A 11 -13.03 48.54 -58.45
CA ASN A 11 -13.34 48.95 -57.09
C ASN A 11 -14.09 47.85 -56.31
N SER A 12 -15.05 47.16 -56.94
CA SER A 12 -15.75 46.04 -56.31
C SER A 12 -14.84 44.85 -55.99
N MET A 13 -13.84 44.58 -56.84
CA MET A 13 -12.85 43.52 -56.61
C MET A 13 -11.90 43.87 -55.46
N THR A 14 -11.48 45.14 -55.31
CA THR A 14 -10.68 45.57 -54.17
C THR A 14 -11.44 45.49 -52.84
N TYR A 15 -12.73 45.83 -52.79
CA TYR A 15 -13.54 45.68 -51.58
C TYR A 15 -13.74 44.21 -51.18
N SER A 16 -13.97 43.32 -52.16
CA SER A 16 -14.10 41.88 -51.90
C SER A 16 -12.82 41.28 -51.32
N ASN A 17 -11.65 41.67 -51.82
CA ASN A 17 -10.36 41.18 -51.33
C ASN A 17 -10.06 41.66 -49.90
N ILE A 18 -10.37 42.92 -49.56
CA ILE A 18 -10.18 43.44 -48.20
C ILE A 18 -11.06 42.69 -47.18
N LEU A 19 -12.31 42.40 -47.55
CA LEU A 19 -13.22 41.62 -46.70
C LEU A 19 -12.73 40.18 -46.49
N ALA A 20 -12.18 39.55 -47.54
CA ALA A 20 -11.62 38.19 -47.44
C ALA A 20 -10.42 38.13 -46.49
N ILE A 21 -9.51 39.10 -46.56
CA ILE A 21 -8.34 39.18 -45.65
C ILE A 21 -8.81 39.37 -44.20
N PHE A 22 -9.78 40.25 -43.96
CA PHE A 22 -10.37 40.44 -42.64
C PHE A 22 -11.00 39.15 -42.10
N GLY A 23 -11.73 38.41 -42.94
CA GLY A 23 -12.31 37.12 -42.57
C GLY A 23 -11.28 36.08 -42.16
N ILE A 24 -10.15 36.00 -42.87
CA ILE A 24 -9.04 35.09 -42.55
C ILE A 24 -8.37 35.51 -41.23
N CYS A 25 -8.13 36.80 -41.01
CA CYS A 25 -7.56 37.28 -39.75
C CYS A 25 -8.45 36.93 -38.55
N ILE A 26 -9.77 37.12 -38.68
CA ILE A 26 -10.73 36.79 -37.63
C ILE A 26 -10.77 35.27 -37.36
N SER A 27 -10.75 34.44 -38.41
CA SER A 27 -10.78 32.99 -38.24
C SER A 27 -9.53 32.47 -37.52
N VAL A 28 -8.35 33.00 -37.80
CA VAL A 28 -7.11 32.65 -37.09
C VAL A 28 -7.20 33.02 -35.61
N ILE A 29 -7.75 34.20 -35.29
CA ILE A 29 -7.94 34.64 -33.89
C ILE A 29 -8.89 33.70 -33.15
N ILE A 30 -10.02 33.36 -33.76
CA ILE A 30 -11.01 32.46 -33.18
C ILE A 30 -10.40 31.07 -32.93
N VAL A 31 -9.72 30.50 -33.93
CA VAL A 31 -9.06 29.19 -33.78
C VAL A 31 -8.00 29.23 -32.69
N GLY A 32 -7.22 30.32 -32.60
CA GLY A 32 -6.23 30.51 -31.55
C GLY A 32 -6.84 30.53 -30.15
N ILE A 33 -7.93 31.28 -29.96
CA ILE A 33 -8.66 31.35 -28.69
C ILE A 33 -9.23 29.98 -28.32
N PHE A 34 -9.90 29.30 -29.25
CA PHE A 34 -10.43 27.95 -29.02
C PHE A 34 -9.32 26.94 -28.69
N GLY A 35 -8.16 27.02 -29.36
CA GLY A 35 -7.00 26.17 -29.10
C GLY A 35 -6.46 26.36 -27.68
N ILE A 36 -6.31 27.61 -27.22
CA ILE A 36 -5.85 27.91 -25.85
C ILE A 36 -6.85 27.40 -24.81
N LEU A 37 -8.15 27.62 -25.03
CA LEU A 37 -9.19 27.15 -24.12
C LEU A 37 -9.24 25.62 -24.05
N ALA A 38 -9.16 24.93 -25.19
CA ALA A 38 -9.11 23.47 -25.26
C ALA A 38 -7.87 22.93 -24.53
N LEU A 39 -6.70 23.52 -24.76
CA LEU A 39 -5.46 23.11 -24.11
C LEU A 39 -5.54 23.31 -22.58
N LYS A 40 -6.03 24.47 -22.13
CA LYS A 40 -6.21 24.76 -20.70
C LYS A 40 -7.19 23.77 -20.05
N SER A 41 -8.31 23.49 -20.71
CA SER A 41 -9.29 22.52 -20.24
C SER A 41 -8.65 21.13 -20.11
N PHE A 42 -7.96 20.66 -21.16
CA PHE A 42 -7.30 19.36 -21.17
C PHE A 42 -6.25 19.21 -20.06
N LEU A 43 -5.37 20.20 -19.89
CA LEU A 43 -4.36 20.20 -18.83
C LEU A 43 -5.01 20.20 -17.43
N SER A 44 -6.08 20.97 -17.25
CA SER A 44 -6.79 21.03 -15.97
C SER A 44 -7.48 19.70 -15.63
N THR A 45 -8.13 19.07 -16.61
CA THR A 45 -8.79 17.76 -16.45
C THR A 45 -7.77 16.69 -16.09
N GLN A 46 -6.63 16.62 -16.81
CA GLN A 46 -5.58 15.67 -16.48
C GLN A 46 -5.00 15.87 -15.07
N ALA A 47 -4.80 17.13 -14.65
CA ALA A 47 -4.33 17.43 -13.31
C ALA A 47 -5.33 16.98 -12.23
N ILE A 48 -6.63 17.21 -12.46
CA ILE A 48 -7.71 16.77 -11.55
C ILE A 48 -7.76 15.25 -11.49
N VAL A 49 -7.78 14.56 -12.64
CA VAL A 49 -7.82 13.09 -12.72
C VAL A 49 -6.63 12.48 -11.98
N LYS A 50 -5.40 12.97 -12.24
CA LYS A 50 -4.19 12.50 -11.57
C LYS A 50 -4.25 12.72 -10.06
N LYS A 51 -4.72 13.89 -9.62
CA LYS A 51 -4.87 14.20 -8.19
C LYS A 51 -5.89 13.28 -7.51
N SER A 52 -7.04 13.08 -8.14
CA SER A 52 -8.10 12.21 -7.61
C SER A 52 -7.63 10.76 -7.54
N PHE A 53 -6.98 10.26 -8.60
CA PHE A 53 -6.41 8.91 -8.62
C PHE A 53 -5.36 8.71 -7.53
N ASN A 54 -4.40 9.64 -7.40
CA ASN A 54 -3.38 9.56 -6.35
C ASN A 54 -4.01 9.59 -4.94
N SER A 55 -5.03 10.42 -4.72
CA SER A 55 -5.73 10.46 -3.43
C SER A 55 -6.47 9.16 -3.14
N PHE A 56 -7.09 8.56 -4.16
CA PHE A 56 -7.80 7.29 -4.07
C PHE A 56 -6.86 6.13 -3.76
N ILE A 57 -5.71 6.03 -4.45
CA ILE A 57 -4.68 5.03 -4.17
C ILE A 57 -4.13 5.19 -2.75
N ASP A 58 -3.81 6.42 -2.34
CA ASP A 58 -3.34 6.73 -0.99
C ASP A 58 -4.37 6.36 0.10
N GLU A 59 -5.66 6.50 -0.23
CA GLU A 59 -6.76 6.12 0.64
C GLU A 59 -6.94 4.59 0.74
N ILE A 60 -6.88 3.86 -0.37
CA ILE A 60 -6.90 2.38 -0.35
C ILE A 60 -5.72 1.84 0.45
N ILE A 61 -4.52 2.33 0.18
CA ILE A 61 -3.30 1.93 0.88
C ILE A 61 -3.47 2.16 2.40
N SER A 62 -3.98 3.33 2.79
CA SER A 62 -4.20 3.65 4.19
C SER A 62 -5.31 2.81 4.85
N HIS A 63 -6.38 2.45 4.13
CA HIS A 63 -7.44 1.59 4.65
C HIS A 63 -6.95 0.17 4.91
N ASN A 64 -5.99 -0.32 4.13
CA ASN A 64 -5.39 -1.64 4.30
C ASN A 64 -4.21 -1.65 5.30
N ALA A 65 -4.06 -0.58 6.10
CA ALA A 65 -2.96 -0.41 7.05
C ALA A 65 -1.56 -0.57 6.41
N ILE A 66 -1.44 -0.19 5.14
CA ILE A 66 -0.18 -0.19 4.40
C ILE A 66 0.32 1.25 4.33
N GLY A 67 1.61 1.41 4.60
CA GLY A 67 2.40 2.60 4.40
C GLY A 67 3.28 2.44 3.17
N VAL A 68 3.41 3.49 2.36
CA VAL A 68 4.34 3.48 1.22
C VAL A 68 5.26 4.70 1.30
N LEU A 69 6.54 4.47 1.08
CA LEU A 69 7.61 5.44 0.97
C LEU A 69 8.23 5.30 -0.42
N ILE A 70 8.27 6.40 -1.18
CA ILE A 70 9.01 6.46 -2.45
C ILE A 70 10.26 7.29 -2.20
N PHE A 71 11.40 6.78 -2.61
CA PHE A 71 12.70 7.42 -2.45
C PHE A 71 13.41 7.59 -3.80
N ASP A 72 14.53 8.32 -3.80
CA ASP A 72 15.45 8.42 -4.94
C ASP A 72 16.61 7.43 -4.79
N SER A 73 17.42 7.27 -5.84
CA SER A 73 18.68 6.52 -5.88
C SER A 73 19.64 6.81 -4.72
N GLU A 74 19.63 8.03 -4.18
CA GLU A 74 20.43 8.41 -2.99
C GLU A 74 19.75 8.08 -1.65
N GLY A 75 18.58 7.44 -1.68
CA GLY A 75 17.78 7.10 -0.50
C GLY A 75 17.03 8.30 0.11
N GLN A 76 16.87 9.40 -0.61
CA GLN A 76 16.08 10.55 -0.15
C GLN A 76 14.58 10.30 -0.37
N ILE A 77 13.76 10.49 0.65
CA ILE A 77 12.32 10.26 0.60
C ILE A 77 11.64 11.37 -0.21
N LEU A 78 11.02 11.02 -1.33
CA LEU A 78 10.30 11.93 -2.23
C LEU A 78 8.82 12.03 -1.90
N TRP A 79 8.21 10.93 -1.47
CA TRP A 79 6.78 10.87 -1.19
C TRP A 79 6.46 9.85 -0.10
N THR A 80 5.42 10.15 0.68
CA THR A 80 4.93 9.29 1.75
C THR A 80 3.41 9.19 1.73
N SER A 81 2.88 8.00 2.00
CA SER A 81 1.44 7.78 2.10
C SER A 81 0.81 8.41 3.36
N LYS A 82 -0.51 8.60 3.35
CA LYS A 82 -1.31 9.06 4.51
C LYS A 82 -1.06 8.19 5.75
N PHE A 83 -0.97 6.88 5.58
CA PHE A 83 -0.69 5.96 6.67
C PHE A 83 0.62 6.30 7.39
N ILE A 84 1.71 6.49 6.63
CA ILE A 84 3.01 6.87 7.20
C ILE A 84 2.92 8.22 7.91
N LYS A 85 2.25 9.20 7.30
CA LYS A 85 2.08 10.55 7.88
C LYS A 85 1.33 10.52 9.20
N ASN A 86 0.31 9.66 9.31
CA ASN A 86 -0.52 9.55 10.49
C ASN A 86 0.17 8.73 11.59
N ARG A 87 0.90 7.67 11.24
CA ARG A 87 1.51 6.75 12.20
C ARG A 87 2.89 7.16 12.67
N PHE A 88 3.75 7.58 11.74
CA PHE A 88 5.15 7.90 11.99
C PHE A 88 5.43 9.41 11.97
N GLY A 89 4.46 10.23 11.56
CA GLY A 89 4.54 11.70 11.55
C GLY A 89 4.70 12.31 10.16
N ARG A 90 4.51 13.63 10.04
CA ARG A 90 4.38 14.32 8.73
C ARG A 90 5.68 14.79 8.08
N LYS A 91 6.83 14.75 8.77
CA LYS A 91 8.08 15.43 8.37
C LYS A 91 9.14 14.50 7.77
N TRP A 92 8.73 13.56 6.92
CA TRP A 92 9.66 12.57 6.34
C TRP A 92 10.09 12.88 4.90
N VAL A 93 9.30 13.67 4.16
CA VAL A 93 9.68 14.08 2.81
C VAL A 93 10.95 14.94 2.87
N GLY A 94 11.95 14.60 2.06
CA GLY A 94 13.26 15.24 2.00
C GLY A 94 14.31 14.65 2.95
N SER A 95 13.92 13.80 3.90
CA SER A 95 14.86 13.10 4.78
C SER A 95 15.41 11.82 4.14
N LYS A 96 16.54 11.31 4.64
CA LYS A 96 17.10 10.03 4.16
C LYS A 96 16.35 8.87 4.79
N LEU A 97 16.20 7.78 4.04
CA LEU A 97 15.59 6.53 4.50
C LEU A 97 16.29 5.98 5.75
N VAL A 98 17.62 6.09 5.80
CA VAL A 98 18.42 5.68 6.96
C VAL A 98 18.03 6.46 8.23
N ASP A 99 17.75 7.76 8.11
CA ASP A 99 17.36 8.59 9.25
C ASP A 99 15.94 8.24 9.73
N PHE A 100 15.06 7.84 8.81
CA PHE A 100 13.74 7.32 9.14
C PHE A 100 13.86 6.08 10.04
N PHE A 101 14.62 5.07 9.63
CA PHE A 101 14.80 3.83 10.41
C PHE A 101 15.56 4.04 11.72
N LYS A 102 16.62 4.88 11.71
CA LYS A 102 17.36 5.23 12.92
C LYS A 102 16.49 5.84 14.01
N LYS A 103 15.49 6.65 13.65
CA LYS A 103 14.57 7.24 14.64
C LYS A 103 13.75 6.19 15.39
N PHE A 104 13.51 5.05 14.76
CA PHE A 104 12.79 3.93 15.35
C PHE A 104 13.72 2.86 15.92
N ASN A 105 15.02 3.16 16.02
CA ASN A 105 16.06 2.27 16.54
C ASN A 105 16.18 0.95 15.75
N ILE A 106 15.96 1.03 14.44
CA ILE A 106 16.08 -0.09 13.52
C ILE A 106 17.41 0.05 12.79
N ASP A 107 18.25 -0.99 12.87
CA ASP A 107 19.48 -1.03 12.10
C ASP A 107 19.13 -1.37 10.65
N PHE A 108 19.24 -0.37 9.78
CA PHE A 108 18.89 -0.49 8.37
C PHE A 108 20.09 -1.03 7.60
N ASP A 109 20.03 -2.30 7.22
CA ASP A 109 20.93 -2.87 6.22
C ASP A 109 20.26 -2.81 4.85
N SER A 110 20.92 -2.14 3.90
CA SER A 110 20.47 -2.01 2.50
C SER A 110 20.33 -3.35 1.77
N ASN A 111 20.90 -4.44 2.31
CA ASN A 111 20.75 -5.79 1.76
C ASN A 111 19.45 -6.50 2.16
N ASN A 112 18.77 -6.05 3.22
CA ASN A 112 17.57 -6.73 3.69
C ASN A 112 16.34 -6.28 2.89
N ILE A 113 15.85 -7.16 2.02
CA ILE A 113 14.67 -6.93 1.16
C ILE A 113 13.38 -6.90 2.00
N SER A 114 13.34 -7.64 3.11
CA SER A 114 12.20 -7.63 4.03
C SER A 114 12.65 -7.82 5.48
N PHE A 115 12.02 -7.14 6.42
CA PHE A 115 12.24 -7.35 7.84
C PHE A 115 11.02 -6.93 8.66
N GLU A 116 10.95 -7.42 9.89
CA GLU A 116 9.90 -7.06 10.84
C GLU A 116 10.46 -6.22 11.98
N PHE A 117 9.66 -5.26 12.46
CA PHE A 117 10.00 -4.48 13.63
C PHE A 117 8.75 -4.14 14.44
N SER A 118 8.92 -3.98 15.75
CA SER A 118 7.84 -3.58 16.65
C SER A 118 8.03 -2.15 17.14
N PHE A 119 6.97 -1.35 17.10
CA PHE A 119 6.97 0.02 17.60
C PHE A 119 5.63 0.37 18.25
N LYS A 120 5.69 0.82 19.51
CA LYS A 120 4.51 1.24 20.31
C LYS A 120 3.38 0.19 20.34
N ASP A 121 3.72 -1.08 20.59
CA ASP A 121 2.80 -2.22 20.67
C ASP A 121 2.15 -2.65 19.35
N PHE A 122 2.71 -2.17 18.23
CA PHE A 122 2.35 -2.61 16.89
C PHE A 122 3.52 -3.30 16.21
N SER A 123 3.19 -4.31 15.42
CA SER A 123 4.14 -5.07 14.63
C SER A 123 4.03 -4.69 13.17
N TYR A 124 5.17 -4.40 12.57
CA TYR A 124 5.28 -3.94 11.20
C TYR A 124 6.15 -4.87 10.38
N THR A 125 5.69 -5.19 9.18
CA THR A 125 6.51 -5.85 8.16
C THR A 125 6.89 -4.81 7.13
N VAL A 126 8.19 -4.66 6.91
CA VAL A 126 8.77 -3.77 5.90
C VAL A 126 9.22 -4.61 4.72
N ASN A 127 8.84 -4.19 3.53
CA ASN A 127 9.36 -4.72 2.28
C ASN A 127 9.97 -3.58 1.47
N ILE A 128 11.16 -3.80 0.95
CA ILE A 128 11.94 -2.83 0.19
C ILE A 128 12.07 -3.37 -1.23
N TRP A 129 11.75 -2.53 -2.20
CA TRP A 129 11.98 -2.77 -3.62
C TRP A 129 12.98 -1.75 -4.13
N PRO A 130 14.30 -2.02 -4.02
CA PRO A 130 15.34 -1.08 -4.41
C PRO A 130 15.25 -0.69 -5.89
N PHE A 131 14.87 -1.62 -6.77
CA PHE A 131 14.73 -1.36 -8.20
C PHE A 131 13.55 -0.43 -8.55
N GLU A 132 12.51 -0.42 -7.72
CA GLU A 132 11.34 0.46 -7.90
C GLU A 132 11.44 1.74 -7.06
N ASN A 133 12.55 1.91 -6.31
CA ASN A 133 12.75 2.96 -5.31
C ASN A 133 11.55 3.11 -4.35
N CYS A 134 10.98 1.99 -3.95
CA CYS A 134 9.75 1.92 -3.17
C CYS A 134 9.96 1.07 -1.92
N LEU A 135 9.30 1.44 -0.83
CA LEU A 135 9.26 0.68 0.41
C LEU A 135 7.83 0.66 0.94
N SER A 136 7.33 -0.52 1.27
CA SER A 136 6.06 -0.70 1.97
C SER A 136 6.27 -1.06 3.43
N ILE A 137 5.40 -0.54 4.30
CA ILE A 137 5.32 -0.90 5.71
C ILE A 137 3.88 -1.34 5.98
N LYS A 138 3.65 -2.61 6.28
CA LYS A 138 2.31 -3.13 6.61
C LYS A 138 2.20 -3.33 8.12
N ASP A 139 1.11 -2.87 8.73
CA ASP A 139 0.76 -3.23 10.10
C ASP A 139 0.17 -4.64 10.12
N ASN A 140 0.87 -5.58 10.76
CA ASN A 140 0.47 -6.97 10.90
C ASN A 140 0.02 -7.29 12.33
N THR A 141 -0.25 -6.28 13.16
CA THR A 141 -0.57 -6.47 14.58
C THR A 141 -1.80 -7.35 14.79
N LEU A 142 -2.85 -7.14 13.99
CA LEU A 142 -4.08 -7.94 14.11
C LEU A 142 -3.82 -9.39 13.73
N GLU A 143 -3.08 -9.63 12.65
CA GLU A 143 -2.72 -10.96 12.18
C GLU A 143 -1.88 -11.71 13.23
N GLN A 144 -0.84 -11.08 13.78
CA GLN A 144 -0.01 -11.67 14.82
C GLN A 144 -0.79 -11.95 16.10
N ARG A 145 -1.66 -11.04 16.54
CA ARG A 145 -2.49 -11.27 17.74
C ARG A 145 -3.51 -12.37 17.52
N THR A 146 -4.10 -12.47 16.34
CA THR A 146 -5.03 -13.54 16.00
C THR A 146 -4.32 -14.89 16.00
N LEU A 147 -3.12 -14.98 15.40
CA LEU A 147 -2.32 -16.21 15.43
C LEU A 147 -1.95 -16.60 16.86
N GLN A 148 -1.53 -15.65 17.70
CA GLN A 148 -1.26 -15.91 19.12
C GLN A 148 -2.50 -16.43 19.85
N LEU A 149 -3.66 -15.80 19.66
CA LEU A 149 -4.91 -16.29 20.27
C LEU A 149 -5.28 -17.69 19.78
N TYR A 150 -5.09 -18.00 18.50
CA TYR A 150 -5.30 -19.35 17.99
C TYR A 150 -4.33 -20.35 18.61
N GLU A 151 -3.05 -20.00 18.75
CA GLU A 151 -2.05 -20.84 19.41
C GLU A 151 -2.41 -21.09 20.89
N ASP A 152 -2.87 -20.06 21.59
CA ASP A 152 -3.32 -20.16 22.99
C ASP A 152 -4.63 -20.94 23.15
N GLU A 153 -5.53 -20.89 22.17
CA GLU A 153 -6.83 -21.58 22.19
C GLU A 153 -6.79 -23.00 21.58
N LEU A 154 -5.65 -23.45 21.02
CA LEU A 154 -5.51 -24.80 20.49
C LEU A 154 -5.70 -25.82 21.61
N THR A 155 -6.87 -26.49 21.59
CA THR A 155 -7.16 -27.58 22.52
C THR A 155 -6.31 -28.79 22.13
N VAL A 156 -5.32 -29.11 22.94
CA VAL A 156 -4.51 -30.33 22.79
C VAL A 156 -5.32 -31.53 23.27
N LEU A 157 -5.75 -32.39 22.36
CA LEU A 157 -6.40 -33.66 22.69
C LEU A 157 -5.32 -34.76 22.75
N GLY A 158 -5.02 -35.22 23.97
CA GLY A 158 -4.13 -36.36 24.20
C GLY A 158 -4.92 -37.64 24.42
N GLU A 159 -4.55 -38.72 23.73
CA GLU A 159 -5.01 -40.08 24.01
C GLU A 159 -3.84 -40.89 24.61
N ILE A 160 -4.14 -41.69 25.64
CA ILE A 160 -3.18 -42.64 26.21
C ILE A 160 -3.70 -44.03 25.95
N GLU A 161 -2.89 -44.81 25.26
CA GLU A 161 -3.09 -46.25 25.10
C GLU A 161 -2.07 -46.99 25.97
N ILE A 162 -2.57 -47.85 26.85
CA ILE A 162 -1.71 -48.77 27.63
C ILE A 162 -1.55 -50.03 26.80
N ASP A 163 -0.35 -50.23 26.27
CA ASP A 163 -0.03 -51.43 25.51
C ASP A 163 -0.27 -52.69 26.37
N ASN A 164 -0.89 -53.71 25.77
CA ASN A 164 -1.22 -54.98 26.42
C ASN A 164 -2.03 -54.89 27.73
N TYR A 165 -2.91 -53.90 27.88
CA TYR A 165 -3.76 -53.75 29.08
C TYR A 165 -4.56 -55.01 29.47
N GLN A 166 -5.02 -55.79 28.47
CA GLN A 166 -5.69 -57.08 28.70
C GLN A 166 -4.79 -58.12 29.38
N LEU A 167 -3.50 -58.12 29.06
CA LEU A 167 -2.53 -59.02 29.70
C LEU A 167 -2.33 -58.64 31.16
N TYR A 168 -2.22 -57.34 31.45
CA TYR A 168 -2.12 -56.83 32.82
C TYR A 168 -3.36 -57.17 33.65
N GLN A 169 -4.57 -57.11 33.09
CA GLN A 169 -5.79 -57.56 33.76
C GLN A 169 -5.79 -59.05 34.13
N SER A 170 -5.11 -59.89 33.35
CA SER A 170 -5.05 -61.33 33.60
C SER A 170 -4.01 -61.75 34.64
N ILE A 171 -3.01 -60.89 34.91
CA ILE A 171 -1.86 -61.20 35.76
C ILE A 171 -1.93 -60.45 37.10
N LEU A 172 -2.43 -59.21 37.11
CA LEU A 172 -2.49 -58.36 38.29
C LEU A 172 -3.80 -58.53 39.04
N SER A 173 -3.76 -58.38 40.36
CA SER A 173 -4.98 -58.25 41.17
C SER A 173 -5.66 -56.90 40.91
N GLU A 174 -6.94 -56.79 41.24
CA GLU A 174 -7.71 -55.53 41.05
C GLU A 174 -7.05 -54.33 41.75
N GLU A 175 -6.48 -54.53 42.94
CA GLU A 175 -5.78 -53.48 43.69
C GLU A 175 -4.49 -53.02 42.98
N GLN A 176 -3.74 -53.95 42.41
CA GLN A 176 -2.54 -53.64 41.64
C GLN A 176 -2.87 -52.92 40.33
N LEU A 177 -3.94 -53.36 39.66
CA LEU A 177 -4.42 -52.71 38.44
C LEU A 177 -4.86 -51.27 38.72
N TYR A 178 -5.60 -51.04 39.81
CA TYR A 178 -6.00 -49.71 40.25
C TYR A 178 -4.81 -48.79 40.48
N ASN A 179 -3.73 -49.30 41.09
CA ASN A 179 -2.51 -48.53 41.30
C ASN A 179 -1.83 -48.15 39.97
N VAL A 180 -1.77 -49.06 39.00
CA VAL A 180 -1.23 -48.76 37.67
C VAL A 180 -2.03 -47.65 36.99
N THR A 181 -3.37 -47.75 36.97
CA THR A 181 -4.22 -46.73 36.36
C THR A 181 -4.06 -45.38 37.05
N LYS A 182 -3.91 -45.37 38.38
CA LYS A 182 -3.69 -44.17 39.18
C LYS A 182 -2.36 -43.49 38.84
N GLU A 183 -1.29 -44.26 38.67
CA GLU A 183 0.02 -43.72 38.27
C GLU A 183 -0.01 -43.15 36.85
N VAL A 184 -0.67 -43.84 35.91
CA VAL A 184 -0.86 -43.34 34.53
C VAL A 184 -1.62 -42.01 34.52
N VAL A 185 -2.70 -41.91 35.30
CA VAL A 185 -3.47 -40.66 35.44
C VAL A 185 -2.63 -39.56 36.11
N CYS A 186 -1.80 -39.88 37.10
CA CYS A 186 -0.89 -38.91 37.71
C CYS A 186 0.16 -38.41 36.73
N CYS A 187 0.77 -39.31 35.95
CA CYS A 187 1.73 -38.96 34.91
C CYS A 187 1.11 -38.04 33.85
N PHE A 188 -0.12 -38.34 33.43
CA PHE A 188 -0.86 -37.50 32.49
C PHE A 188 -1.16 -36.11 33.05
N ARG A 189 -1.61 -36.03 34.30
CA ARG A 189 -1.86 -34.75 34.98
C ARG A 189 -0.59 -33.92 35.13
N TRP A 190 0.55 -34.57 35.29
CA TRP A 190 1.84 -33.88 35.30
C TRP A 190 2.17 -33.35 33.90
N LEU A 191 2.07 -34.16 32.85
CA LEU A 191 2.28 -33.73 31.46
C LEU A 191 1.36 -32.58 31.04
N SER A 192 0.08 -32.59 31.47
CA SER A 192 -0.88 -31.52 31.18
C SER A 192 -0.60 -30.20 31.90
N MET A 193 0.31 -30.17 32.87
CA MET A 193 0.76 -28.91 33.50
C MET A 193 1.94 -28.28 32.76
N TRP A 194 2.58 -29.02 31.85
CA TRP A 194 3.73 -28.57 31.07
C TRP A 194 3.41 -28.30 29.59
N LEU A 195 2.21 -28.66 29.15
CA LEU A 195 1.61 -28.34 27.84
C LEU A 195 0.63 -27.19 28.01
#